data_AF-A0A815LSH9-F1
#
_entry.id   AF-A0A815LSH9-F1
#
_cell.length_a   1.000
_cell.length_b   1.000
_cell.length_c   1.000
_cell.angle_alpha   90.00
_cell.angle_beta   90.00
_cell.angle_gamma   90.00
#
_symmetry.space_group_name_H-M   'P 1'
#
loop_
_entity.id
_entity.type
_entity.pdbx_description
1 polymer ?
#
loop_
_entity_poly.entity_id
_entity_poly.type
_entity_poly.pdbx_seq_one_letter_code
_entity_poly.pdbx_strand_id
1 'polypeptide(L)'
;MLGTDMMIVFLLLISTLVSSSSSIKDPIPFGNDRLNDFFFVKNGTIFHQFNHGAYGGTAKIVVESQYKYVEQMESSIREWMNGATGYRKCIISAKQRLAEMMNIKNTSDTVLVDNASEGINAIIRNLDPPLGSSDYILDLSTAYGPFKGLYQWLGSRYGVKTLEVPIQWPVTGPESFIQPITAALEANASSINIRVAIFSHVSAYPAVILPVKQLVEIFHRYNIPVIVDGAHALGNIEINIEDMSNIDYYFTNTHKWLYSSKSSAILY
;
A
#
# COMPACT_ATOMS: atom_id res chain seq x y z
N MET A 1 20.98 -22.05 -11.88
CA MET A 1 19.71 -22.11 -11.14
C MET A 1 20.00 -21.79 -9.68
N LEU A 2 19.91 -20.52 -9.32
CA LEU A 2 19.94 -20.06 -7.93
C LEU A 2 18.61 -19.33 -7.75
N GLY A 3 17.61 -20.08 -7.33
CA GLY A 3 16.28 -19.56 -7.01
C GLY A 3 16.30 -19.01 -5.59
N THR A 4 16.03 -17.71 -5.49
CA THR A 4 15.27 -17.03 -4.42
C THR A 4 15.00 -17.84 -3.14
N ASP A 5 15.91 -17.74 -2.17
CA ASP A 5 15.70 -18.13 -0.77
C ASP A 5 16.23 -17.00 0.13
N MET A 6 15.51 -15.88 0.21
CA MET A 6 15.75 -14.85 1.23
C MET A 6 14.53 -13.92 1.33
N MET A 7 13.41 -14.43 1.85
CA MET A 7 12.21 -13.61 2.07
C MET A 7 11.35 -14.12 3.23
N ILE A 8 11.97 -14.41 4.38
CA ILE A 8 11.23 -14.77 5.61
C ILE A 8 11.87 -14.09 6.81
N VAL A 9 11.87 -12.75 6.84
CA VAL A 9 11.91 -11.96 8.08
C VAL A 9 11.34 -10.59 7.73
N PHE A 10 10.03 -10.41 7.66
CA PHE A 10 9.37 -9.10 7.75
C PHE A 10 7.85 -9.33 7.71
N LEU A 11 7.09 -8.40 8.29
CA LEU A 11 5.66 -8.47 8.61
C LEU A 11 5.38 -9.24 9.89
N LEU A 12 4.57 -8.63 10.78
CA LEU A 12 3.47 -9.25 11.53
C LEU A 12 3.20 -8.54 12.85
N LEU A 13 2.24 -7.60 12.85
CA LEU A 13 1.66 -7.07 14.08
C LEU A 13 0.35 -6.33 13.82
N ILE A 14 -0.72 -7.09 13.69
CA ILE A 14 -2.03 -6.60 14.14
C ILE A 14 -2.59 -7.51 15.23
N SER A 15 -1.97 -8.65 15.51
CA SER A 15 -2.47 -9.64 16.47
C SER A 15 -2.46 -9.21 17.94
N THR A 16 -1.73 -8.17 18.33
CA THR A 16 -1.63 -7.74 19.74
C THR A 16 -2.49 -6.54 20.12
N LEU A 17 -3.18 -5.90 19.16
CA LEU A 17 -4.02 -4.74 19.50
C LEU A 17 -5.35 -5.12 20.18
N VAL A 18 -5.71 -6.40 20.24
CA VAL A 18 -6.87 -6.86 21.01
C VAL A 18 -6.62 -8.27 21.57
N SER A 19 -5.80 -8.36 22.61
CA SER A 19 -5.86 -9.51 23.54
C SER A 19 -6.01 -9.07 25.00
N SER A 20 -6.55 -7.87 25.21
CA SER A 20 -7.13 -7.45 26.47
C SER A 20 -8.34 -6.57 26.17
N SER A 21 -9.55 -7.11 26.33
CA SER A 21 -10.79 -6.33 26.41
C SER A 21 -10.87 -5.57 27.73
N SER A 22 -9.78 -4.92 28.15
CA SER A 22 -9.88 -3.80 29.07
C SER A 22 -10.22 -2.61 28.19
N SER A 23 -11.45 -2.09 28.31
CA SER A 23 -11.75 -0.75 27.84
C SER A 23 -10.61 0.16 28.32
N ILE A 24 -9.89 0.78 27.39
CA ILE A 24 -8.95 1.85 27.73
C ILE A 24 -9.83 2.91 28.37
N LYS A 25 -9.81 2.98 29.72
CA LYS A 25 -10.78 3.75 30.49
C LYS A 25 -10.71 5.26 30.24
N ASP A 26 -9.59 5.74 29.68
CA ASP A 26 -9.43 7.07 29.10
C ASP A 26 -8.38 7.00 27.97
N PRO A 27 -8.64 7.58 26.77
CA PRO A 27 -7.65 7.62 25.70
C PRO A 27 -6.39 8.36 26.18
N ILE A 28 -5.22 7.77 25.94
CA ILE A 28 -3.94 8.40 26.27
C ILE A 28 -3.84 9.70 25.46
N PRO A 29 -3.60 10.87 26.09
CA PRO A 29 -3.55 12.14 25.37
C PRO A 29 -2.41 12.15 24.33
N PHE A 30 -2.63 12.80 23.20
CA PHE A 30 -1.59 13.06 22.22
C PHE A 30 -0.62 14.16 22.71
N GLY A 31 0.59 14.20 22.16
CA GLY A 31 1.55 15.29 22.40
C GLY A 31 3.00 14.84 22.44
N ASN A 32 3.91 15.82 22.39
CA ASN A 32 5.36 15.59 22.40
C ASN A 32 5.82 14.88 23.69
N ASP A 33 5.19 15.18 24.82
CA ASP A 33 5.53 14.61 26.14
C ASP A 33 5.33 13.10 26.20
N ARG A 34 4.54 12.54 25.27
CA ARG A 34 4.21 11.11 25.19
C ARG A 34 5.02 10.38 24.11
N LEU A 35 5.81 11.08 23.31
CA LEU A 35 6.53 10.49 22.18
C LEU A 35 7.45 9.34 22.63
N ASN A 36 8.12 9.52 23.77
CA ASN A 36 8.98 8.49 24.37
C ASN A 36 8.22 7.26 24.85
N ASP A 37 6.91 7.34 25.09
CA ASP A 37 6.13 6.18 25.51
C ASP A 37 5.85 5.24 24.34
N PHE A 38 5.77 5.79 23.13
CA PHE A 38 5.34 5.06 21.94
C PHE A 38 6.46 4.82 20.91
N PHE A 39 7.51 5.62 20.90
CA PHE A 39 8.58 5.54 19.89
C PHE A 39 9.96 5.56 20.54
N PHE A 40 10.93 4.91 19.90
CA PHE A 40 12.34 5.06 20.26
C PHE A 40 12.83 6.42 19.80
N VAL A 41 13.10 7.31 20.75
CA VAL A 41 13.64 8.64 20.50
C VAL A 41 15.07 8.70 21.05
N LYS A 42 15.97 9.32 20.29
CA LYS A 42 17.35 9.53 20.75
C LYS A 42 17.37 10.63 21.82
N ASN A 43 17.85 10.28 23.03
CA ASN A 43 18.03 11.24 24.13
C ASN A 43 18.80 12.48 23.69
N GLY A 44 18.35 13.66 24.14
CA GLY A 44 18.98 14.95 23.84
C GLY A 44 18.74 15.48 22.42
N THR A 45 17.95 14.79 21.60
CA THR A 45 17.53 15.29 20.28
C THR A 45 16.09 15.80 20.39
N ILE A 46 15.85 17.04 19.97
CA ILE A 46 14.48 17.50 19.76
C ILE A 46 13.93 16.73 18.56
N PHE A 47 13.12 15.71 18.80
CA PHE A 47 12.57 14.87 17.75
C PHE A 47 11.40 15.58 17.09
N HIS A 48 11.67 16.20 15.95
CA HIS A 48 10.67 16.81 15.09
C HIS A 48 10.60 16.04 13.77
N GLN A 49 9.87 14.93 13.76
CA GLN A 49 9.63 14.18 12.53
C GLN A 49 8.41 14.74 11.79
N PHE A 50 8.64 15.69 10.90
CA PHE A 50 7.58 16.28 10.06
C PHE A 50 7.31 15.49 8.78
N ASN A 51 8.17 14.53 8.42
CA ASN A 51 8.03 13.73 7.22
C ASN A 51 7.71 12.26 7.54
N HIS A 52 6.78 12.05 8.49
CA HIS A 52 6.34 10.70 8.87
C HIS A 52 5.82 9.92 7.66
N GLY A 53 5.14 10.58 6.71
CA GLY A 53 4.60 9.94 5.52
C GLY A 53 5.64 9.28 4.60
N ALA A 54 6.91 9.71 4.62
CA ALA A 54 7.94 9.12 3.75
C ALA A 54 8.27 7.67 4.16
N TYR A 55 8.55 7.45 5.44
CA TYR A 55 9.08 6.16 5.93
C TYR A 55 8.31 5.59 7.12
N GLY A 56 7.51 6.39 7.81
CA GLY A 56 6.85 6.07 9.07
C GLY A 56 7.79 5.98 10.28
N GLY A 57 7.20 5.85 11.46
CA GLY A 57 7.87 5.51 12.71
C GLY A 57 7.30 4.22 13.25
N THR A 58 8.14 3.24 13.57
CA THR A 58 7.68 1.96 14.13
C THR A 58 7.46 2.13 15.63
N ALA A 59 6.27 1.76 16.12
CA ALA A 59 5.96 1.86 17.54
C ALA A 59 6.84 0.93 18.39
N LYS A 60 7.16 1.31 19.64
CA LYS A 60 7.98 0.53 20.58
C LYS A 60 7.46 -0.89 20.75
N ILE A 61 6.17 -1.01 21.03
CA ILE A 61 5.49 -2.30 21.18
C ILE A 61 5.61 -3.18 19.93
N VAL A 62 5.75 -2.54 18.75
CA VAL A 62 5.93 -3.27 17.50
C VAL A 62 7.32 -3.88 17.43
N VAL A 63 8.36 -3.07 17.67
CA VAL A 63 9.75 -3.55 17.72
C VAL A 63 9.93 -4.63 18.79
N GLU A 64 9.38 -4.42 19.98
CA GLU A 64 9.46 -5.39 21.08
C GLU A 64 8.83 -6.74 20.72
N SER A 65 7.71 -6.74 19.99
CA SER A 65 7.11 -8.02 19.57
C SER A 65 7.89 -8.68 18.43
N GLN A 66 8.56 -7.90 17.56
CA GLN A 66 9.47 -8.49 16.56
C GLN A 66 10.55 -9.33 17.24
N TYR A 67 11.18 -8.82 18.31
CA TYR A 67 12.17 -9.58 19.09
C TYR A 67 11.58 -10.84 19.71
N LYS A 68 10.34 -10.78 20.25
CA LYS A 68 9.66 -11.97 20.79
C LYS A 68 9.43 -13.04 19.72
N TYR A 69 9.08 -12.66 18.50
CA TYR A 69 8.90 -13.62 17.41
C TYR A 69 10.23 -14.24 16.97
N VAL A 70 11.31 -13.47 16.95
CA VAL A 70 12.66 -14.02 16.71
C VAL A 70 13.02 -15.05 17.79
N GLU A 71 12.82 -14.73 19.07
CA GLU A 71 13.06 -15.67 20.17
C GLU A 71 12.20 -16.93 20.04
N GLN A 72 10.92 -16.80 19.72
CA GLN A 72 10.02 -17.94 19.50
C GLN A 72 10.48 -18.83 18.33
N MET A 73 10.87 -18.23 17.22
CA MET A 73 11.41 -18.95 16.06
C MET A 73 12.65 -19.76 16.43
N GLU A 74 13.62 -19.12 17.09
CA GLU A 74 14.87 -19.78 17.49
C GLU A 74 14.67 -20.85 18.56
N SER A 75 13.65 -20.71 19.42
CA SER A 75 13.32 -21.71 20.44
C SER A 75 12.89 -23.07 19.85
N SER A 76 12.33 -23.07 18.63
CA SER A 76 11.96 -24.29 17.91
C SER A 76 11.72 -23.99 16.43
N ILE A 77 12.80 -23.97 15.65
CA ILE A 77 12.76 -23.64 14.22
C ILE A 77 11.82 -24.57 13.45
N ARG A 78 11.82 -25.88 13.77
CA ARG A 78 10.95 -26.85 13.10
C ARG A 78 9.47 -26.55 13.33
N GLU A 79 9.07 -26.26 14.55
CA GLU A 79 7.67 -25.91 14.86
C GLU A 79 7.30 -24.56 14.26
N TRP A 80 8.21 -23.59 14.29
CA TRP A 80 7.98 -22.29 13.68
C TRP A 80 7.77 -22.39 12.16
N MET A 81 8.60 -23.17 11.46
CA MET A 81 8.58 -23.27 10.01
C MET A 81 7.54 -24.26 9.48
N ASN A 82 7.26 -25.36 10.20
CA ASN A 82 6.42 -26.45 9.70
C ASN A 82 5.21 -26.75 10.59
N GLY A 83 5.15 -26.17 11.79
CA GLY A 83 4.09 -26.39 12.74
C GLY A 83 2.85 -25.53 12.52
N ALA A 84 1.82 -25.77 13.33
CA ALA A 84 0.53 -25.11 13.22
C ALA A 84 0.50 -23.74 13.92
N THR A 85 1.47 -23.45 14.78
CA THR A 85 1.51 -22.22 15.59
C THR A 85 2.62 -21.25 15.20
N GLY A 86 3.41 -21.57 14.17
CA GLY A 86 4.51 -20.75 13.68
C GLY A 86 4.09 -19.63 12.72
N TYR A 87 5.00 -19.24 11.83
CA TYR A 87 4.84 -18.04 11.00
C TYR A 87 3.55 -18.02 10.16
N ARG A 88 3.08 -19.18 9.68
CA ARG A 88 1.85 -19.28 8.87
C ARG A 88 0.63 -18.74 9.62
N LYS A 89 0.48 -19.11 10.90
CA LYS A 89 -0.62 -18.62 11.75
C LYS A 89 -0.52 -17.10 11.93
N CYS A 90 0.68 -16.58 12.10
CA CYS A 90 0.90 -15.15 12.20
C CYS A 90 0.49 -14.43 10.91
N ILE A 91 0.92 -14.91 9.72
CA ILE A 91 0.53 -14.37 8.39
C ILE A 91 -1.00 -14.31 8.25
N ILE A 92 -1.68 -15.41 8.53
CA ILE A 92 -3.15 -15.45 8.46
C ILE A 92 -3.77 -14.42 9.39
N SER A 93 -3.30 -14.34 10.65
CA SER A 93 -3.83 -13.41 11.64
C SER A 93 -3.62 -11.93 11.25
N ALA A 94 -2.46 -11.57 10.69
CA ALA A 94 -2.24 -10.19 10.26
C ALA A 94 -3.04 -9.84 9.01
N LYS A 95 -3.13 -10.75 8.03
CA LYS A 95 -4.00 -10.57 6.87
C LYS A 95 -5.44 -10.31 7.27
N GLN A 96 -5.99 -11.15 8.15
CA GLN A 96 -7.37 -11.03 8.63
C GLN A 96 -7.63 -9.65 9.23
N ARG A 97 -6.74 -9.19 10.10
CA ARG A 97 -6.91 -7.91 10.77
C ARG A 97 -6.68 -6.70 9.86
N LEU A 98 -5.74 -6.79 8.91
CA LEU A 98 -5.58 -5.76 7.88
C LEU A 98 -6.83 -5.67 7.00
N ALA A 99 -7.36 -6.82 6.60
CA ALA A 99 -8.59 -6.90 5.83
C ALA A 99 -9.78 -6.28 6.60
N GLU A 100 -9.94 -6.59 7.89
CA GLU A 100 -10.94 -5.96 8.75
C GLU A 100 -10.79 -4.43 8.81
N MET A 101 -9.56 -3.92 8.97
CA MET A 101 -9.29 -2.47 9.00
C MET A 101 -9.60 -1.74 7.67
N MET A 102 -9.59 -2.47 6.56
CA MET A 102 -9.88 -1.97 5.21
C MET A 102 -11.30 -2.32 4.74
N ASN A 103 -12.11 -2.92 5.62
CA ASN A 103 -13.44 -3.47 5.36
C ASN A 103 -13.48 -4.49 4.20
N ILE A 104 -12.43 -5.28 4.00
CA ILE A 104 -12.38 -6.33 2.97
C ILE A 104 -13.15 -7.56 3.48
N LYS A 105 -14.21 -7.97 2.78
CA LYS A 105 -15.06 -9.09 3.22
C LYS A 105 -14.36 -10.45 3.11
N ASN A 106 -13.63 -10.67 2.02
CA ASN A 106 -12.97 -11.95 1.77
C ASN A 106 -11.44 -11.80 1.94
N THR A 107 -10.95 -12.21 3.11
CA THR A 107 -9.51 -12.17 3.44
C THR A 107 -8.62 -13.02 2.51
N SER A 108 -9.21 -13.93 1.72
CA SER A 108 -8.49 -14.71 0.71
C SER A 108 -8.06 -13.85 -0.48
N ASP A 109 -8.73 -12.73 -0.72
CA ASP A 109 -8.43 -11.75 -1.77
C ASP A 109 -7.33 -10.78 -1.33
N THR A 110 -6.45 -11.20 -0.40
CA THR A 110 -5.34 -10.37 0.05
C THR A 110 -4.07 -11.17 0.17
N VAL A 111 -2.93 -10.51 0.05
CA VAL A 111 -1.60 -11.05 0.33
C VAL A 111 -0.75 -10.00 1.02
N LEU A 112 0.24 -10.44 1.79
CA LEU A 112 1.23 -9.54 2.38
C LEU A 112 2.39 -9.38 1.39
N VAL A 113 2.86 -8.16 1.23
CA VAL A 113 4.05 -7.80 0.43
C VAL A 113 4.94 -6.87 1.26
N ASP A 114 6.20 -6.73 0.91
CA ASP A 114 7.15 -5.94 1.71
C ASP A 114 6.83 -4.44 1.62
N ASN A 115 6.34 -3.95 0.48
CA ASN A 115 6.01 -2.54 0.31
C ASN A 115 5.17 -2.27 -0.95
N ALA A 116 4.67 -1.04 -1.06
CA ALA A 116 3.96 -0.54 -2.23
C ALA A 116 4.69 -0.73 -3.57
N SER A 117 6.02 -0.59 -3.58
CA SER A 117 6.80 -0.79 -4.82
C SER A 117 6.86 -2.26 -5.22
N GLU A 118 6.87 -3.18 -4.26
CA GLU A 118 6.71 -4.61 -4.55
C GLU A 118 5.27 -4.91 -5.04
N GLY A 119 4.25 -4.37 -4.38
CA GLY A 119 2.85 -4.58 -4.75
C GLY A 119 2.56 -4.23 -6.22
N ILE A 120 2.94 -3.02 -6.66
CA ILE A 120 2.78 -2.63 -8.07
C ILE A 120 3.61 -3.50 -9.03
N ASN A 121 4.83 -3.90 -8.65
CA ASN A 121 5.66 -4.75 -9.50
C ASN A 121 5.07 -6.15 -9.63
N ALA A 122 4.49 -6.70 -8.55
CA ALA A 122 3.83 -7.99 -8.55
C ALA A 122 2.65 -7.99 -9.53
N ILE A 123 1.84 -6.94 -9.55
CA ILE A 123 0.69 -6.83 -10.46
C ILE A 123 1.17 -6.62 -11.91
N ILE A 124 1.92 -5.54 -12.17
CA ILE A 124 2.23 -5.09 -13.53
C ILE A 124 3.05 -6.12 -14.32
N ARG A 125 3.94 -6.87 -13.65
CA ARG A 125 4.77 -7.89 -14.30
C ARG A 125 4.05 -9.21 -14.56
N ASN A 126 2.84 -9.39 -14.00
CA ASN A 126 2.07 -10.63 -14.11
C ASN A 126 0.68 -10.41 -14.74
N LEU A 127 0.45 -9.26 -15.38
CA LEU A 127 -0.75 -9.07 -16.21
C LEU A 127 -0.81 -10.14 -17.31
N ASP A 128 -1.99 -10.66 -17.57
CA ASP A 128 -2.26 -11.62 -18.64
C ASP A 128 -3.26 -11.01 -19.65
N PRO A 129 -2.91 -10.87 -20.93
CA PRO A 129 -1.59 -11.12 -21.51
C PRO A 129 -0.53 -10.13 -20.98
N PRO A 130 0.76 -10.50 -20.98
CA PRO A 130 1.84 -9.58 -20.61
C PRO A 130 1.81 -8.29 -21.42
N LEU A 131 2.26 -7.18 -20.81
CA LEU A 131 2.35 -5.89 -21.49
C LEU A 131 3.38 -5.94 -22.63
N GLY A 132 3.02 -5.35 -23.78
CA GLY A 132 3.88 -5.28 -24.96
C GLY A 132 4.08 -3.87 -25.52
N SER A 133 4.77 -3.77 -26.65
CA SER A 133 5.13 -2.49 -27.28
C SER A 133 3.97 -1.69 -27.87
N SER A 134 2.80 -2.32 -28.01
CA SER A 134 1.53 -1.69 -28.41
C SER A 134 0.77 -1.08 -27.24
N ASP A 135 1.18 -1.39 -26.01
CA ASP A 135 0.38 -1.15 -24.83
C ASP A 135 0.80 0.11 -24.09
N TYR A 136 -0.19 0.73 -23.45
CA TYR A 136 -0.04 1.93 -22.65
C TYR A 136 -0.44 1.66 -21.20
N ILE A 137 0.37 2.18 -20.27
CA ILE A 137 0.00 2.37 -18.88
C ILE A 137 -0.45 3.82 -18.74
N LEU A 138 -1.63 4.06 -18.15
CA LEU A 138 -2.08 5.40 -17.79
C LEU A 138 -1.74 5.67 -16.33
N ASP A 139 -1.11 6.82 -16.07
CA ASP A 139 -0.93 7.35 -14.70
C ASP A 139 -1.10 8.87 -14.74
N LEU A 140 -1.14 9.51 -13.58
CA LEU A 140 -1.30 10.95 -13.43
C LEU A 140 0.06 11.62 -13.24
N SER A 141 0.16 12.92 -13.48
CA SER A 141 1.39 13.68 -13.21
C SER A 141 1.81 13.64 -11.72
N THR A 142 0.90 13.25 -10.83
CA THR A 142 1.11 13.05 -9.38
C THR A 142 1.73 11.68 -9.03
N ALA A 143 2.01 10.83 -10.02
CA ALA A 143 2.59 9.51 -9.82
C ALA A 143 3.83 9.53 -8.93
N TYR A 144 3.93 8.55 -8.04
CA TYR A 144 5.07 8.39 -7.16
C TYR A 144 6.35 8.10 -7.97
N GLY A 145 7.46 8.77 -7.62
CA GLY A 145 8.71 8.73 -8.40
C GLY A 145 9.20 7.31 -8.74
N PRO A 146 9.27 6.37 -7.78
CA PRO A 146 9.59 4.97 -8.05
C PRO A 146 8.72 4.28 -9.10
N PHE A 147 7.44 4.65 -9.25
CA PHE A 147 6.60 4.08 -10.32
C PHE A 147 7.02 4.61 -11.69
N LYS A 148 7.43 5.87 -11.79
CA LYS A 148 8.04 6.41 -13.04
C LYS A 148 9.30 5.62 -13.43
N GLY A 149 10.10 5.19 -12.46
CA GLY A 149 11.24 4.29 -12.68
C GLY A 149 10.82 2.92 -13.22
N LEU A 150 9.74 2.33 -12.69
CA LEU A 150 9.14 1.11 -13.23
C LEU A 150 8.68 1.30 -14.69
N TYR A 151 8.01 2.40 -15.00
CA TYR A 151 7.52 2.68 -16.35
C TYR A 151 8.67 2.83 -17.36
N GLN A 152 9.74 3.54 -16.98
CA GLN A 152 10.95 3.64 -17.79
C GLN A 152 11.59 2.27 -18.03
N TRP A 153 11.65 1.42 -17.00
CA TRP A 153 12.17 0.07 -17.13
C TRP A 153 11.31 -0.78 -18.10
N LEU A 154 9.98 -0.74 -17.97
CA LEU A 154 9.06 -1.45 -18.87
C LEU A 154 9.17 -0.95 -20.32
N GLY A 155 9.29 0.36 -20.53
CA GLY A 155 9.49 0.94 -21.85
C GLY A 155 10.80 0.51 -22.49
N SER A 156 11.91 0.56 -21.73
CA SER A 156 13.21 0.11 -22.24
C SER A 156 13.26 -1.39 -22.54
N ARG A 157 12.56 -2.22 -21.75
CA ARG A 157 12.64 -3.68 -21.85
C ARG A 157 11.64 -4.30 -22.83
N TYR A 158 10.42 -3.77 -22.87
CA TYR A 158 9.28 -4.35 -23.58
C TYR A 158 8.60 -3.37 -24.55
N GLY A 159 9.08 -2.13 -24.64
CA GLY A 159 8.49 -1.09 -25.50
C GLY A 159 7.16 -0.52 -25.01
N VAL A 160 6.75 -0.85 -23.78
CA VAL A 160 5.52 -0.33 -23.15
C VAL A 160 5.59 1.19 -23.05
N LYS A 161 4.47 1.85 -23.33
CA LYS A 161 4.38 3.32 -23.30
C LYS A 161 3.61 3.79 -22.08
N THR A 162 3.80 5.05 -21.72
CA THR A 162 3.06 5.68 -20.62
C THR A 162 2.27 6.86 -21.16
N LEU A 163 0.97 6.89 -20.85
CA LEU A 163 0.14 8.07 -21.00
C LEU A 163 0.07 8.77 -19.64
N GLU A 164 0.84 9.85 -19.46
CA GLU A 164 0.76 10.68 -18.25
C GLU A 164 -0.34 11.73 -18.43
N VAL A 165 -1.35 11.72 -17.55
CA VAL A 165 -2.43 12.72 -17.53
C VAL A 165 -2.03 13.88 -16.60
N PRO A 166 -1.86 15.11 -17.12
CA PRO A 166 -1.47 16.24 -16.29
C PRO A 166 -2.62 16.72 -15.39
N ILE A 167 -2.36 16.75 -14.08
CA ILE A 167 -3.26 17.36 -13.09
C ILE A 167 -2.85 18.83 -12.89
N GLN A 168 -3.80 19.73 -13.10
CA GLN A 168 -3.59 21.17 -12.94
C GLN A 168 -3.80 21.60 -11.48
N TRP A 169 -2.89 22.45 -11.00
CA TRP A 169 -2.91 22.98 -9.64
C TRP A 169 -3.43 24.44 -9.62
N PRO A 170 -4.17 24.86 -8.57
CA PRO A 170 -4.59 24.06 -7.42
C PRO A 170 -5.78 23.14 -7.75
N VAL A 171 -5.82 21.96 -7.13
CA VAL A 171 -7.01 21.11 -7.16
C VAL A 171 -8.05 21.66 -6.18
N THR A 172 -9.31 21.68 -6.58
CA THR A 172 -10.42 22.26 -5.79
C THR A 172 -11.53 21.25 -5.48
N GLY A 173 -11.43 20.03 -6.01
CA GLY A 173 -12.36 18.94 -5.75
C GLY A 173 -12.17 17.77 -6.70
N PRO A 174 -13.07 16.77 -6.67
CA PRO A 174 -13.00 15.59 -7.54
C PRO A 174 -12.87 15.89 -9.03
N GLU A 175 -13.54 16.95 -9.49
CA GLU A 175 -13.54 17.38 -10.89
C GLU A 175 -12.13 17.74 -11.41
N SER A 176 -11.23 18.19 -10.54
CA SER A 176 -9.82 18.45 -10.90
C SER A 176 -9.07 17.20 -11.38
N PHE A 177 -9.59 16.00 -11.08
CA PHE A 177 -9.06 14.73 -11.56
C PHE A 177 -9.96 14.11 -12.63
N ILE A 178 -11.28 14.12 -12.42
CA ILE A 178 -12.26 13.48 -13.31
C ILE A 178 -12.21 14.06 -14.72
N GLN A 179 -12.16 15.38 -14.87
CA GLN A 179 -12.20 16.05 -16.17
C GLN A 179 -10.97 15.74 -17.03
N PRO A 180 -9.72 15.95 -16.56
CA PRO A 180 -8.54 15.65 -17.39
C PRO A 180 -8.41 14.16 -17.71
N ILE A 181 -8.81 13.26 -16.80
CA ILE A 181 -8.80 11.81 -17.05
C ILE A 181 -9.83 11.45 -18.12
N THR A 182 -11.06 11.95 -18.00
CA THR A 182 -12.13 11.69 -18.98
C THR A 182 -11.73 12.21 -20.35
N ALA A 183 -11.23 13.44 -20.44
CA ALA A 183 -10.75 14.02 -21.69
C ALA A 183 -9.58 13.22 -22.31
N ALA A 184 -8.64 12.74 -21.47
CA ALA A 184 -7.55 11.90 -21.94
C ALA A 184 -8.05 10.56 -22.49
N LEU A 185 -9.01 9.91 -21.81
CA LEU A 185 -9.62 8.67 -22.28
C LEU A 185 -10.37 8.86 -23.60
N GLU A 186 -11.21 9.89 -23.70
CA GLU A 186 -11.98 10.20 -24.93
C GLU A 186 -11.07 10.47 -26.12
N ALA A 187 -10.02 11.28 -25.93
CA ALA A 187 -9.06 11.60 -26.99
C ALA A 187 -8.25 10.39 -27.50
N ASN A 188 -8.18 9.33 -26.69
CA ASN A 188 -7.34 8.16 -26.93
C ASN A 188 -8.11 6.86 -27.19
N ALA A 189 -9.43 6.85 -27.01
CA ALA A 189 -10.28 5.66 -27.00
C ALA A 189 -10.18 4.79 -28.27
N SER A 190 -9.79 5.37 -29.41
CA SER A 190 -9.64 4.67 -30.69
C SER A 190 -8.20 4.59 -31.22
N SER A 191 -7.22 5.14 -30.51
CA SER A 191 -5.85 5.31 -31.02
C SER A 191 -4.79 4.51 -30.25
N ILE A 192 -5.03 4.22 -28.98
CA ILE A 192 -4.07 3.50 -28.14
C ILE A 192 -4.76 2.43 -27.29
N ASN A 193 -3.98 1.41 -26.91
CA ASN A 193 -4.44 0.34 -26.04
C ASN A 193 -3.99 0.60 -24.61
N ILE A 194 -4.81 1.28 -23.81
CA ILE A 194 -4.54 1.47 -22.37
C ILE A 194 -4.87 0.16 -21.67
N ARG A 195 -3.83 -0.54 -21.19
CA ARG A 195 -3.98 -1.86 -20.57
C ARG A 195 -4.28 -1.81 -19.08
N VAL A 196 -3.91 -0.72 -18.42
CA VAL A 196 -4.10 -0.52 -16.98
C VAL A 196 -3.97 0.96 -16.63
N ALA A 197 -4.77 1.42 -15.67
CA ALA A 197 -4.67 2.74 -15.07
C ALA A 197 -4.17 2.64 -13.64
N ILE A 198 -3.29 3.56 -13.26
CA ILE A 198 -2.65 3.61 -11.95
C ILE A 198 -2.84 5.01 -11.38
N PHE A 199 -3.22 5.12 -10.10
CA PHE A 199 -3.24 6.40 -9.40
C PHE A 199 -3.21 6.20 -7.88
N SER A 200 -2.76 7.21 -7.14
CA SER A 200 -2.72 7.14 -5.67
C SER A 200 -4.09 7.44 -5.04
N HIS A 201 -4.47 6.75 -3.97
CA HIS A 201 -5.61 7.17 -3.12
C HIS A 201 -5.27 8.47 -2.39
N VAL A 202 -4.04 8.56 -1.89
CA VAL A 202 -3.45 9.80 -1.34
C VAL A 202 -2.11 10.00 -2.03
N SER A 203 -1.99 11.03 -2.86
CA SER A 203 -0.74 11.31 -3.57
C SER A 203 0.37 11.76 -2.61
N ALA A 204 1.63 11.55 -2.98
CA ALA A 204 2.76 11.95 -2.15
C ALA A 204 3.16 13.43 -2.38
N TYR A 205 3.19 13.86 -3.64
CA TYR A 205 3.72 15.17 -4.03
C TYR A 205 2.87 15.84 -5.14
N PRO A 206 2.10 16.89 -4.79
CA PRO A 206 1.69 17.27 -3.43
C PRO A 206 0.69 16.26 -2.84
N ALA A 207 0.46 16.32 -1.52
CA ALA A 207 -0.41 15.39 -0.82
C ALA A 207 -1.88 15.81 -0.88
N VAL A 208 -2.69 15.04 -1.60
CA VAL A 208 -4.15 15.23 -1.73
C VAL A 208 -4.86 13.89 -1.82
N ILE A 209 -6.11 13.85 -1.40
CA ILE A 209 -6.97 12.66 -1.49
C ILE A 209 -7.66 12.67 -2.86
N LEU A 210 -7.56 11.55 -3.60
CA LEU A 210 -8.20 11.40 -4.91
C LEU A 210 -9.56 10.70 -4.78
N PRO A 211 -10.53 11.00 -5.66
CA PRO A 211 -11.87 10.41 -5.64
C PRO A 211 -11.86 8.98 -6.21
N VAL A 212 -11.31 8.01 -5.47
CA VAL A 212 -11.05 6.63 -5.94
C VAL A 212 -12.27 6.01 -6.61
N LYS A 213 -13.42 6.03 -5.93
CA LYS A 213 -14.66 5.40 -6.41
C LYS A 213 -15.04 5.90 -7.81
N GLN A 214 -15.09 7.22 -7.99
CA GLN A 214 -15.46 7.84 -9.26
C GLN A 214 -14.44 7.53 -10.36
N LEU A 215 -13.15 7.51 -10.02
CA LEU A 215 -12.11 7.18 -11.00
C LEU A 215 -12.18 5.72 -11.44
N VAL A 216 -12.40 4.79 -10.51
CA VAL A 216 -12.62 3.36 -10.83
C VAL A 216 -13.80 3.21 -11.80
N GLU A 217 -14.94 3.83 -11.50
CA GLU A 217 -16.13 3.83 -12.37
C GLU A 217 -15.84 4.41 -13.77
N ILE A 218 -15.03 5.46 -13.85
CA ILE A 218 -14.62 6.04 -15.14
C ILE A 218 -13.79 5.03 -15.93
N PHE A 219 -12.72 4.46 -15.36
CA PHE A 219 -11.84 3.53 -16.08
C PHE A 219 -12.56 2.23 -16.49
N HIS A 220 -13.44 1.70 -15.63
CA HIS A 220 -14.22 0.50 -15.95
C HIS A 220 -15.19 0.71 -17.12
N ARG A 221 -15.74 1.92 -17.32
CA ARG A 221 -16.53 2.23 -18.53
C ARG A 221 -15.74 2.09 -19.83
N TYR A 222 -14.41 2.15 -19.77
CA TYR A 222 -13.50 1.93 -20.88
C TYR A 222 -12.86 0.53 -20.87
N ASN A 223 -13.31 -0.37 -19.99
CA ASN A 223 -12.72 -1.70 -19.75
C ASN A 223 -11.24 -1.66 -19.38
N ILE A 224 -10.82 -0.62 -18.66
CA ILE A 224 -9.44 -0.47 -18.19
C ILE A 224 -9.38 -0.89 -16.71
N PRO A 225 -8.60 -1.93 -16.36
CA PRO A 225 -8.41 -2.31 -14.96
C PRO A 225 -7.60 -1.25 -14.21
N VAL A 226 -7.84 -1.13 -12.91
CA VAL A 226 -7.32 -0.06 -12.06
C VAL A 226 -6.45 -0.63 -10.94
N ILE A 227 -5.26 -0.06 -10.79
CA ILE A 227 -4.40 -0.28 -9.63
C ILE A 227 -4.37 1.00 -8.80
N VAL A 228 -4.85 0.94 -7.56
CA VAL A 228 -4.77 2.09 -6.66
C VAL A 228 -3.61 1.95 -5.69
N ASP A 229 -2.74 2.96 -5.72
CA ASP A 229 -1.67 3.14 -4.74
C ASP A 229 -2.22 3.78 -3.46
N GLY A 230 -2.54 2.94 -2.50
CA GLY A 230 -2.95 3.31 -1.15
C GLY A 230 -1.80 3.53 -0.18
N ALA A 231 -0.54 3.69 -0.60
CA ALA A 231 0.61 3.73 0.31
C ALA A 231 0.49 4.77 1.44
N HIS A 232 -0.19 5.88 1.19
CA HIS A 232 -0.41 6.95 2.17
C HIS A 232 -1.81 6.94 2.82
N ALA A 233 -2.61 5.89 2.62
CA ALA A 233 -4.00 5.82 3.06
C ALA A 233 -4.19 5.11 4.41
N LEU A 234 -3.74 3.85 4.56
CA LEU A 234 -4.08 3.05 5.75
C LEU A 234 -3.46 3.62 7.02
N GLY A 235 -4.30 3.92 8.01
CA GLY A 235 -3.92 4.61 9.25
C GLY A 235 -3.91 6.14 9.17
N ASN A 236 -4.08 6.71 7.97
CA ASN A 236 -4.17 8.15 7.74
C ASN A 236 -5.61 8.60 7.40
N ILE A 237 -6.31 7.81 6.59
CA ILE A 237 -7.73 8.00 6.28
C ILE A 237 -8.47 6.66 6.45
N GLU A 238 -9.79 6.74 6.58
CA GLU A 238 -10.64 5.55 6.57
C GLU A 238 -10.62 4.91 5.18
N ILE A 239 -10.55 3.58 5.13
CA ILE A 239 -10.56 2.80 3.91
C ILE A 239 -11.73 1.82 3.98
N ASN A 240 -12.57 1.85 2.96
CA ASN A 240 -13.57 0.83 2.72
C ASN A 240 -13.43 0.33 1.27
N ILE A 241 -12.75 -0.80 1.07
CA ILE A 241 -12.50 -1.38 -0.25
C ILE A 241 -13.81 -1.72 -0.97
N GLU A 242 -14.82 -2.18 -0.23
CA GLU A 242 -16.12 -2.60 -0.76
C GLU A 242 -16.90 -1.43 -1.38
N ASP A 243 -16.62 -0.20 -0.94
CA ASP A 243 -17.27 1.02 -1.45
C ASP A 243 -16.55 1.62 -2.68
N MET A 244 -15.40 1.08 -3.08
CA MET A 244 -14.56 1.60 -4.17
C MET A 244 -14.94 1.06 -5.55
N SER A 245 -16.21 0.78 -5.77
CA SER A 245 -16.79 0.37 -7.06
C SER A 245 -16.07 -0.81 -7.72
N ASN A 246 -15.84 -1.87 -6.95
CA ASN A 246 -15.24 -3.13 -7.42
C ASN A 246 -13.82 -2.95 -8.00
N ILE A 247 -12.98 -2.20 -7.29
CA ILE A 247 -11.57 -2.02 -7.61
C ILE A 247 -10.83 -3.32 -7.93
N ASP A 248 -9.97 -3.31 -8.96
CA ASP A 248 -9.24 -4.50 -9.41
C ASP A 248 -8.04 -4.83 -8.51
N TYR A 249 -7.25 -3.82 -8.14
CA TYR A 249 -6.11 -3.98 -7.23
C TYR A 249 -5.93 -2.78 -6.31
N TYR A 250 -5.61 -3.03 -5.04
CA TYR A 250 -5.29 -1.99 -4.07
C TYR A 250 -4.15 -2.43 -3.16
N PHE A 251 -3.06 -1.67 -3.10
CA PHE A 251 -2.00 -1.92 -2.13
C PHE A 251 -1.80 -0.75 -1.18
N THR A 252 -1.40 -1.03 0.06
CA THR A 252 -1.11 0.01 1.05
C THR A 252 0.03 -0.39 1.99
N ASN A 253 0.84 0.59 2.36
CA ASN A 253 1.93 0.40 3.31
C ASN A 253 1.39 0.50 4.74
N THR A 254 1.69 -0.51 5.54
CA THR A 254 1.39 -0.48 6.98
C THR A 254 2.53 0.19 7.76
N HIS A 255 3.74 0.20 7.19
CA HIS A 255 4.92 0.77 7.83
C HIS A 255 4.99 2.31 7.81
N LYS A 256 4.05 2.98 7.11
CA LYS A 256 3.91 4.44 7.09
C LYS A 256 3.03 4.89 8.26
N TRP A 257 1.73 5.04 8.05
CA TRP A 257 0.82 5.66 9.02
C TRP A 257 0.23 4.70 10.06
N LEU A 258 0.39 3.38 9.87
CA LEU A 258 -0.08 2.36 10.83
C LEU A 258 1.00 1.96 11.86
N TYR A 259 2.12 2.69 11.92
CA TYR A 259 3.22 2.49 12.88
C TYR A 259 3.80 1.05 12.93
N SER A 260 3.59 0.27 11.86
CA SER A 260 4.06 -1.12 11.78
C SER A 260 5.58 -1.20 11.58
N SER A 261 6.11 -2.43 11.57
CA SER A 261 7.51 -2.70 11.24
C SER A 261 7.86 -2.10 9.87
N LYS A 262 9.14 -1.83 9.59
CA LYS A 262 9.54 -1.56 8.20
C LYS A 262 9.22 -2.74 7.30
N SER A 263 9.23 -2.51 5.98
CA SER A 263 8.97 -3.54 4.98
C SER A 263 7.68 -4.32 5.27
N SER A 264 6.57 -3.59 5.42
CA SER A 264 5.25 -4.20 5.53
C SER A 264 4.17 -3.45 4.74
N ALA A 265 3.42 -4.21 3.96
CA ALA A 265 2.28 -3.78 3.17
C ALA A 265 1.28 -4.93 2.98
N ILE A 266 0.07 -4.57 2.57
CA ILE A 266 -0.95 -5.50 2.09
C ILE A 266 -1.34 -5.12 0.67
N LEU A 267 -1.54 -6.15 -0.14
CA LEU A 267 -2.13 -6.08 -1.47
C LEU A 267 -3.47 -6.81 -1.42
N TYR A 268 -4.52 -6.10 -1.79
CA TYR A 268 -5.82 -6.63 -2.21
C TYR A 268 -5.77 -6.79 -3.72
#